data_AF-A0A1I7T7M6-F1
#
_entry.id   AF-A0A1I7T7M6-F1
#
_cell.length_a   1.000
_cell.length_b   1.000
_cell.length_c   1.000
_cell.angle_alpha   90.00
_cell.angle_beta   90.00
_cell.angle_gamma   90.00
#
_symmetry.space_group_name_H-M   'P 1'
#
loop_
_entity.id
_entity.type
_entity.pdbx_description
1 polymer ?
#
loop_
_entity_poly.entity_id
_entity_poly.type
_entity_poly.pdbx_seq_one_letter_code
_entity_poly.pdbx_strand_id
1 'polypeptide(L)'
;MTPTEAKNPVVDVFLSPDSNDFCVTTEEMKMFMVIETADVDHISAKYCEPTLTDKLCKKPAAGCVEIIGDVEIKSGFNTDLMKNVEAIYGSLIIKATTLTNFGFLEKLKYVATLEHKPAISIEDNKNLTNVDFPSLKRIRSDSTNTIEFKYNNRALSADPSICFGVRKALNLSDWAPTFDDFSCEILETQAKAEAAKKSSIVWNGLISVVSLVFIL
;
A
#
# COMPACT_ATOMS: atom_id res chain seq x y z
N MET A 1 -25.11 -4.58 27.04
CA MET A 1 -23.82 -3.86 27.16
C MET A 1 -22.76 -4.79 26.60
N THR A 2 -22.33 -4.55 25.36
CA THR A 2 -21.16 -5.22 24.79
C THR A 2 -19.93 -4.75 25.58
N PRO A 3 -18.99 -5.63 25.93
CA PRO A 3 -17.74 -5.21 26.56
C PRO A 3 -17.02 -4.27 25.60
N THR A 4 -16.75 -3.04 26.05
CA THR A 4 -15.84 -2.13 25.35
C THR A 4 -14.50 -2.83 25.29
N GLU A 5 -14.12 -3.28 24.10
CA GLU A 5 -12.81 -3.85 23.82
C GLU A 5 -11.77 -2.86 24.32
N ALA A 6 -10.98 -3.26 25.33
CA ALA A 6 -9.93 -2.42 25.86
C ALA A 6 -8.96 -2.14 24.71
N LYS A 7 -8.94 -0.89 24.21
CA LYS A 7 -7.95 -0.49 23.21
C LYS A 7 -6.58 -0.79 23.81
N ASN A 8 -5.81 -1.65 23.15
CA ASN A 8 -4.44 -1.89 23.51
C ASN A 8 -3.71 -0.54 23.60
N PRO A 9 -2.89 -0.31 24.64
CA PRO A 9 -2.18 0.96 24.75
C PRO A 9 -1.26 1.12 23.55
N VAL A 10 -1.41 2.24 22.84
CA VAL A 10 -0.49 2.68 21.79
C VAL A 10 0.60 3.52 22.47
N VAL A 11 1.85 3.34 22.05
CA VAL A 11 3.03 4.06 22.56
C VAL A 11 3.60 4.88 21.41
N ASP A 12 3.43 6.20 21.47
CA ASP A 12 3.94 7.08 20.44
C ASP A 12 5.47 7.19 20.49
N VAL A 13 6.14 6.86 19.38
CA VAL A 13 7.59 7.03 19.20
C VAL A 13 7.81 8.30 18.40
N PHE A 14 8.23 9.35 19.11
CA PHE A 14 8.55 10.65 18.52
C PHE A 14 10.06 10.85 18.44
N LEU A 15 10.59 10.99 17.23
CA LEU A 15 12.00 11.32 16.98
C LEU A 15 12.08 12.59 16.12
N SER A 16 12.52 13.68 16.74
CA SER A 16 12.76 14.99 16.08
C SER A 16 14.17 15.46 16.43
N PRO A 17 15.19 15.07 15.65
CA PRO A 17 16.58 15.38 15.94
C PRO A 17 16.92 16.84 15.61
N ASP A 18 17.70 17.45 16.50
CA ASP A 18 18.28 18.78 16.25
C ASP A 18 19.54 18.72 15.35
N SER A 19 20.10 17.53 15.14
CA SER A 19 21.31 17.31 14.35
C SER A 19 21.00 16.61 13.03
N ASN A 20 21.57 17.13 11.94
CA ASN A 20 21.54 16.48 10.63
C ASN A 20 22.32 15.16 10.59
N ASP A 21 23.15 14.87 11.60
CA ASP A 21 23.90 13.63 11.71
C ASP A 21 23.12 12.52 12.42
N PHE A 22 22.03 12.86 13.10
CA PHE A 22 21.17 11.86 13.71
C PHE A 22 20.66 10.90 12.63
N CYS A 23 20.74 9.61 12.92
CA CYS A 23 20.27 8.57 12.04
C CYS A 23 19.71 7.41 12.86
N VAL A 24 18.80 6.66 12.25
CA VAL A 24 18.22 5.43 12.79
C VAL A 24 18.84 4.25 12.04
N THR A 25 19.30 3.25 12.76
CA THR A 25 19.80 2.01 12.18
C THR A 25 18.66 1.15 11.66
N THR A 26 18.98 0.20 10.78
CA THR A 26 18.01 -0.79 10.29
C THR A 26 17.46 -1.66 11.43
N GLU A 27 18.30 -1.97 12.41
CA GLU A 27 17.98 -2.74 13.60
C GLU A 27 16.99 -2.01 14.50
N GLU A 28 17.21 -0.72 14.78
CA GLU A 28 16.29 0.11 15.55
C GLU A 28 14.93 0.23 14.85
N MET A 29 14.92 0.52 13.54
CA MET A 29 13.68 0.56 12.79
C MET A 29 12.95 -0.78 12.81
N LYS A 30 13.67 -1.90 12.67
CA LYS A 30 13.08 -3.23 12.79
C LYS A 30 12.41 -3.45 14.14
N MET A 31 13.04 -3.01 15.22
CA MET A 31 12.44 -3.09 16.57
C MET A 31 11.14 -2.29 16.62
N PHE A 32 11.12 -1.06 16.11
CA PHE A 32 9.90 -0.26 16.03
C PHE A 32 8.80 -0.92 15.19
N MET A 33 9.16 -1.54 14.06
CA MET A 33 8.19 -2.19 13.18
C MET A 33 7.61 -3.49 13.76
N VAL A 34 8.37 -4.21 14.61
CA VAL A 34 7.94 -5.45 15.27
C VAL A 34 7.04 -5.19 16.48
N ILE A 35 7.20 -4.05 17.16
CA ILE A 35 6.37 -3.69 18.32
C ILE A 35 5.04 -3.14 17.82
N GLU A 36 4.01 -4.00 17.77
CA GLU A 36 2.67 -3.66 17.25
C GLU A 36 2.02 -2.46 17.98
N THR A 37 2.37 -2.24 19.24
CA THR A 37 1.84 -1.11 20.04
C THR A 37 2.60 0.20 19.84
N ALA A 38 3.79 0.20 19.24
CA ALA A 38 4.55 1.43 19.02
C ALA A 38 3.93 2.17 17.84
N ASP A 39 3.52 3.43 17.96
CA ASP A 39 3.22 4.29 16.80
C ASP A 39 4.53 4.90 16.29
N VAL A 40 4.77 4.78 14.98
CA VAL A 40 6.05 5.10 14.32
C VAL A 40 5.89 6.18 13.24
N ASP A 41 4.73 6.85 13.22
CA ASP A 41 4.41 7.86 12.22
C ASP A 41 5.20 9.16 12.45
N HIS A 42 5.76 9.37 13.63
CA HIS A 42 6.46 10.60 14.03
C HIS A 42 7.98 10.45 14.15
N ILE A 43 8.62 9.82 13.15
CA ILE A 43 10.07 9.64 13.10
C ILE A 43 10.71 10.48 11.99
N SER A 44 11.18 11.69 12.32
CA SER A 44 11.92 12.54 11.38
C SER A 44 13.41 12.22 11.45
N ALA A 45 13.91 11.29 10.64
CA ALA A 45 15.34 10.93 10.64
C ALA A 45 15.81 10.43 9.26
N LYS A 46 17.08 10.02 9.16
CA LYS A 46 17.65 9.29 8.01
C LYS A 46 18.17 7.93 8.47
N TYR A 47 18.34 6.99 7.54
CA TYR A 47 19.02 5.74 7.90
C TYR A 47 20.52 5.97 8.10
N CYS A 48 21.11 5.30 9.08
CA CYS A 48 22.56 5.27 9.25
C CYS A 48 23.22 4.52 8.07
N GLU A 49 24.48 4.85 7.77
CA GLU A 49 25.25 4.04 6.82
C GLU A 49 25.41 2.61 7.38
N PRO A 50 24.91 1.59 6.65
CA PRO A 50 24.86 0.23 7.16
C PRO A 50 26.20 -0.48 7.00
N THR A 51 26.48 -1.43 7.88
CA THR A 51 27.45 -2.48 7.57
C THR A 51 26.71 -3.60 6.84
N LEU A 52 26.96 -3.73 5.52
CA LEU A 52 26.30 -4.76 4.72
C LEU A 52 26.74 -6.16 5.16
N THR A 53 25.80 -7.10 5.07
CA THR A 53 26.03 -8.51 5.35
C THR A 53 25.44 -9.36 4.22
N ASP A 54 25.64 -10.67 4.24
CA ASP A 54 24.99 -11.58 3.28
C ASP A 54 23.45 -11.52 3.34
N LYS A 55 22.88 -10.97 4.43
CA LYS A 55 21.44 -10.83 4.64
C LYS A 55 20.92 -9.40 4.45
N LEU A 56 21.73 -8.38 4.76
CA LEU A 56 21.39 -6.96 4.61
C LEU A 56 22.04 -6.40 3.34
N CYS A 57 21.22 -6.15 2.32
CA CYS A 57 21.66 -5.80 0.98
C CYS A 57 21.26 -4.37 0.60
N LYS A 58 21.99 -3.74 -0.34
CA LYS A 58 21.57 -2.45 -0.94
C LYS A 58 20.56 -2.62 -2.08
N LYS A 59 20.46 -3.83 -2.64
CA LYS A 59 19.59 -4.17 -3.77
C LYS A 59 19.14 -5.64 -3.63
N PRO A 60 18.01 -6.03 -4.22
CA PRO A 60 17.59 -7.44 -4.26
C PRO A 60 18.68 -8.33 -4.87
N ALA A 61 19.07 -9.38 -4.14
CA ALA A 61 19.99 -10.41 -4.59
C ALA A 61 19.69 -11.73 -3.89
N ALA A 62 20.24 -12.83 -4.42
CA ALA A 62 20.05 -14.14 -3.82
C ALA A 62 20.61 -14.16 -2.38
N GLY A 63 19.80 -14.64 -1.42
CA GLY A 63 20.18 -14.71 -0.01
C GLY A 63 19.81 -13.47 0.82
N CYS A 64 19.45 -12.35 0.18
CA CYS A 64 19.01 -11.15 0.89
C CYS A 64 17.72 -11.41 1.68
N VAL A 65 17.72 -10.98 2.94
CA VAL A 65 16.57 -11.03 3.85
C VAL A 65 16.08 -9.61 4.13
N GLU A 66 16.97 -8.63 4.13
CA GLU A 66 16.66 -7.24 4.40
C GLU A 66 17.32 -6.37 3.35
N ILE A 67 16.64 -5.29 2.94
CA ILE A 67 17.17 -4.36 1.96
C ILE A 67 17.17 -2.97 2.57
N ILE A 68 18.29 -2.26 2.46
CA ILE A 68 18.40 -0.84 2.79
C ILE A 68 18.52 -0.02 1.51
N GLY A 69 17.57 0.89 1.32
CA GLY A 69 17.34 1.62 0.08
C GLY A 69 16.05 1.18 -0.62
N ASP A 70 15.71 1.91 -1.67
CA ASP A 70 14.50 1.66 -2.46
C ASP A 70 14.65 0.41 -3.33
N VAL A 71 13.55 -0.32 -3.50
CA VAL A 71 13.43 -1.48 -4.38
C VAL A 71 12.52 -1.13 -5.54
N GLU A 72 13.03 -1.23 -6.76
CA GLU A 72 12.28 -0.95 -7.98
C GLU A 72 12.10 -2.24 -8.80
N ILE A 73 10.85 -2.65 -9.00
CA ILE A 73 10.43 -3.83 -9.77
C ILE A 73 9.78 -3.35 -11.06
N LYS A 74 10.43 -3.64 -12.20
CA LYS A 74 9.94 -3.31 -13.55
C LYS A 74 9.78 -4.55 -14.40
N SER A 75 9.25 -4.37 -15.60
CA SER A 75 9.29 -5.41 -16.65
C SER A 75 10.70 -6.02 -16.77
N GLY A 76 10.77 -7.36 -16.76
CA GLY A 76 12.01 -8.13 -16.80
C GLY A 76 12.73 -8.31 -15.46
N PHE A 77 12.23 -7.75 -14.35
CA PHE A 77 12.79 -7.99 -13.02
C PHE A 77 12.63 -9.46 -12.60
N ASN A 78 13.69 -10.06 -12.06
CA ASN A 78 13.64 -11.41 -11.52
C ASN A 78 13.00 -11.41 -10.13
N THR A 79 11.72 -11.75 -10.04
CA THR A 79 10.94 -11.76 -8.80
C THR A 79 11.45 -12.76 -7.76
N ASP A 80 12.21 -13.79 -8.14
CA ASP A 80 12.78 -14.76 -7.20
C ASP A 80 13.76 -14.11 -6.21
N LEU A 81 14.34 -12.97 -6.57
CA LEU A 81 15.22 -12.20 -5.69
C LEU A 81 14.51 -11.59 -4.47
N MET A 82 13.18 -11.52 -4.51
CA MET A 82 12.35 -10.97 -3.42
C MET A 82 11.78 -12.05 -2.50
N LYS A 83 11.87 -13.32 -2.89
CA LYS A 83 11.22 -14.44 -2.20
C LYS A 83 11.60 -14.57 -0.72
N ASN A 84 12.84 -14.20 -0.38
CA ASN A 84 13.36 -14.26 0.98
C ASN A 84 13.36 -12.90 1.71
N VAL A 85 13.01 -11.81 1.03
CA VAL A 85 13.06 -10.47 1.61
C VAL A 85 11.91 -10.30 2.61
N GLU A 86 12.27 -9.97 3.84
CA GLU A 86 11.36 -9.72 4.95
C GLU A 86 11.16 -8.23 5.26
N ALA A 87 12.16 -7.40 4.98
CA ALA A 87 12.11 -5.97 5.26
C ALA A 87 12.77 -5.12 4.17
N ILE A 88 12.17 -3.97 3.88
CA ILE A 88 12.72 -2.92 3.01
C ILE A 88 12.79 -1.63 3.84
N TYR A 89 14.00 -1.12 4.07
CA TYR A 89 14.29 0.16 4.71
C TYR A 89 14.46 1.22 3.62
N GLY A 90 13.33 1.55 3.00
CA GLY A 90 13.17 2.39 1.81
C GLY A 90 11.76 2.21 1.27
N SER A 91 11.54 2.59 0.01
CA SER A 91 10.27 2.37 -0.67
C SER A 91 10.30 1.14 -1.59
N LEU A 92 9.14 0.51 -1.76
CA LEU A 92 8.89 -0.51 -2.77
C LEU A 92 8.11 0.10 -3.93
N ILE A 93 8.71 0.11 -5.12
CA ILE A 93 8.10 0.64 -6.34
C ILE A 93 7.91 -0.50 -7.34
N ILE A 94 6.67 -0.82 -7.68
CA ILE A 94 6.33 -1.83 -8.69
C ILE A 94 5.69 -1.12 -9.87
N LYS A 95 6.40 -1.03 -11.00
CA LYS A 95 5.92 -0.25 -12.13
C LYS A 95 6.08 -0.87 -13.50
N ALA A 96 5.09 -0.67 -14.35
CA ALA A 96 5.07 -1.12 -15.75
C ALA A 96 5.46 -2.61 -15.89
N THR A 97 4.85 -3.48 -15.08
CA THR A 97 5.09 -4.94 -15.10
C THR A 97 3.93 -5.70 -15.74
N THR A 98 4.15 -6.97 -16.04
CA THR A 98 3.11 -7.92 -16.48
C THR A 98 2.51 -8.73 -15.33
N LEU A 99 2.84 -8.39 -14.08
CA LEU A 99 2.41 -9.10 -12.88
C LEU A 99 0.89 -8.99 -12.72
N THR A 100 0.28 -10.07 -12.23
CA THR A 100 -1.15 -10.13 -11.93
C THR A 100 -1.44 -10.05 -10.44
N ASN A 101 -0.43 -10.29 -9.59
CA ASN A 101 -0.50 -10.32 -8.13
C ASN A 101 0.89 -10.13 -7.49
N PHE A 102 0.92 -10.03 -6.16
CA PHE A 102 2.14 -9.86 -5.35
C PHE A 102 2.64 -11.14 -4.66
N GLY A 103 2.31 -12.32 -5.18
CA GLY A 103 2.67 -13.60 -4.55
C GLY A 103 4.17 -13.85 -4.39
N PHE A 104 5.02 -13.15 -5.16
CA PHE A 104 6.47 -13.23 -5.03
C PHE A 104 7.02 -12.50 -3.79
N LEU A 105 6.21 -11.67 -3.12
CA LEU A 105 6.52 -11.00 -1.85
C LEU A 105 6.12 -11.87 -0.65
N GLU A 106 6.28 -13.19 -0.75
CA GLU A 106 5.76 -14.18 0.21
C GLU A 106 6.23 -13.97 1.65
N LYS A 107 7.38 -13.34 1.87
CA LYS A 107 7.96 -13.10 3.21
C LYS A 107 8.06 -11.63 3.60
N LEU A 108 7.70 -10.70 2.71
CA LEU A 108 7.84 -9.28 2.97
C LEU A 108 6.85 -8.87 4.07
N LYS A 109 7.38 -8.48 5.23
CA LYS A 109 6.60 -8.10 6.42
C LYS A 109 6.60 -6.60 6.64
N TYR A 110 7.69 -5.92 6.29
CA TYR A 110 7.92 -4.52 6.64
C TYR A 110 8.43 -3.70 5.46
N VAL A 111 7.83 -2.53 5.26
CA VAL A 111 8.36 -1.50 4.36
C VAL A 111 8.38 -0.19 5.13
N ALA A 112 9.55 0.39 5.32
CA ALA A 112 9.75 1.57 6.14
C ALA A 112 10.64 2.57 5.42
N THR A 113 10.03 3.61 4.85
CA THR A 113 10.77 4.77 4.35
C THR A 113 10.82 5.85 5.42
N LEU A 114 11.98 6.51 5.54
CA LEU A 114 12.17 7.72 6.36
C LEU A 114 11.96 9.01 5.55
N GLU A 115 11.79 8.89 4.24
CA GLU A 115 11.57 10.03 3.34
C GLU A 115 10.08 10.38 3.23
N HIS A 116 9.80 11.65 2.92
CA HIS A 116 8.44 12.15 2.69
C HIS A 116 7.89 11.72 1.32
N LYS A 117 7.67 10.41 1.16
CA LYS A 117 7.17 9.75 -0.05
C LYS A 117 6.41 8.46 0.30
N PRO A 118 5.54 7.93 -0.57
CA PRO A 118 4.88 6.65 -0.33
C PRO A 118 5.90 5.54 -0.03
N ALA A 119 5.61 4.72 0.98
CA ALA A 119 6.42 3.53 1.26
C ALA A 119 6.23 2.48 0.15
N ILE A 120 5.02 2.39 -0.40
CA ILE A 120 4.71 1.48 -1.49
C ILE A 120 4.04 2.25 -2.62
N SER A 121 4.63 2.19 -3.81
CA SER A 121 4.02 2.73 -5.03
C SER A 121 3.83 1.64 -6.08
N ILE A 122 2.60 1.49 -6.55
CA ILE A 122 2.20 0.51 -7.57
C ILE A 122 1.69 1.28 -8.78
N GLU A 123 2.44 1.28 -9.88
CA GLU A 123 2.20 2.18 -11.00
C GLU A 123 2.14 1.46 -12.36
N ASP A 124 1.17 1.78 -13.21
CA ASP A 124 1.13 1.35 -14.61
C ASP A 124 1.16 -0.20 -14.82
N ASN A 125 0.66 -0.98 -13.86
CA ASN A 125 0.57 -2.44 -13.98
C ASN A 125 -0.81 -2.84 -14.52
N LYS A 126 -0.98 -2.81 -15.85
CA LYS A 126 -2.28 -3.05 -16.50
C LYS A 126 -2.86 -4.47 -16.30
N ASN A 127 -1.99 -5.44 -16.03
CA ASN A 127 -2.38 -6.84 -15.82
C ASN A 127 -2.67 -7.16 -14.35
N LEU A 128 -2.42 -6.23 -13.43
CA LEU A 128 -2.61 -6.43 -12.00
C LEU A 128 -4.10 -6.61 -11.71
N THR A 129 -4.48 -7.70 -11.06
CA THR A 129 -5.88 -7.99 -10.70
C THR A 129 -6.06 -8.29 -9.23
N ASN A 130 -4.99 -8.68 -8.53
CA ASN A 130 -5.00 -8.91 -7.10
C ASN A 130 -3.92 -8.02 -6.44
N VAL A 131 -4.35 -7.23 -5.46
CA VAL A 131 -3.51 -6.26 -4.71
C VAL A 131 -3.19 -6.73 -3.28
N ASP A 132 -3.54 -7.95 -2.93
CA ASP A 132 -3.28 -8.53 -1.62
C ASP A 132 -1.78 -8.77 -1.42
N PHE A 133 -1.26 -8.30 -0.29
CA PHE A 133 0.09 -8.61 0.15
C PHE A 133 0.08 -9.87 1.03
N PRO A 134 0.83 -10.94 0.69
CA PRO A 134 0.71 -12.21 1.39
C PRO A 134 1.09 -12.16 2.89
N SER A 135 2.12 -11.38 3.23
CA SER A 135 2.75 -11.39 4.56
C SER A 135 3.01 -9.99 5.12
N LEU A 136 2.59 -8.94 4.43
CA LEU A 136 2.89 -7.57 4.83
C LEU A 136 2.11 -7.23 6.10
N LYS A 137 2.84 -6.81 7.12
CA LYS A 137 2.28 -6.55 8.46
C LYS A 137 2.20 -5.08 8.77
N ARG A 138 3.25 -4.34 8.40
CA ARG A 138 3.38 -2.95 8.80
C ARG A 138 4.14 -2.15 7.77
N ILE A 139 3.66 -0.93 7.56
CA ILE A 139 4.21 0.03 6.63
C ILE A 139 4.45 1.31 7.39
N ARG A 140 5.56 1.96 7.09
CA ARG A 140 5.89 3.24 7.67
C ARG A 140 6.38 4.19 6.59
N SER A 141 5.84 5.40 6.60
CA SER A 141 6.20 6.53 5.74
C SER A 141 5.89 7.83 6.47
N ASP A 142 6.63 8.89 6.19
CA ASP A 142 6.31 10.25 6.65
C ASP A 142 5.22 10.93 5.78
N SER A 143 4.80 10.28 4.69
CA SER A 143 3.69 10.72 3.85
C SER A 143 2.36 10.19 4.36
N THR A 144 1.32 11.02 4.29
CA THR A 144 -0.07 10.60 4.54
C THR A 144 -0.56 9.57 3.52
N ASN A 145 0.02 9.58 2.30
CA ASN A 145 -0.24 8.60 1.26
C ASN A 145 0.79 7.47 1.37
N THR A 146 0.64 6.60 2.37
CA THR A 146 1.62 5.55 2.68
C THR A 146 1.71 4.47 1.59
N ILE A 147 0.59 4.20 0.90
CA ILE A 147 0.49 3.31 -0.26
C ILE A 147 -0.31 3.98 -1.36
N GLU A 148 0.21 3.98 -2.58
CA GLU A 148 -0.52 4.46 -3.75
C GLU A 148 -0.59 3.44 -4.89
N PHE A 149 -1.74 3.43 -5.56
CA PHE A 149 -2.00 2.70 -6.79
C PHE A 149 -2.33 3.69 -7.90
N LYS A 150 -1.49 3.80 -8.92
CA LYS A 150 -1.69 4.76 -10.03
C LYS A 150 -1.67 4.08 -11.38
N TYR A 151 -2.69 4.37 -12.20
CA TYR A 151 -2.79 3.93 -13.58
C TYR A 151 -2.65 2.40 -13.74
N ASN A 152 -3.05 1.60 -12.74
CA ASN A 152 -3.05 0.15 -12.84
C ASN A 152 -4.26 -0.33 -13.66
N ASN A 153 -4.61 -1.61 -13.56
CA ASN A 153 -5.85 -2.12 -14.12
C ASN A 153 -7.05 -1.31 -13.59
N ARG A 154 -7.84 -0.74 -14.50
CA ARG A 154 -9.01 0.10 -14.18
C ARG A 154 -10.05 -0.62 -13.32
N ALA A 155 -10.11 -1.95 -13.37
CA ALA A 155 -11.00 -2.72 -12.51
C ALA A 155 -10.70 -2.49 -11.01
N LEU A 156 -9.45 -2.19 -10.66
CA LEU A 156 -9.02 -1.97 -9.28
C LEU A 156 -9.59 -0.66 -8.70
N SER A 157 -9.63 0.43 -9.49
CA SER A 157 -10.22 1.70 -9.07
C SER A 157 -11.73 1.79 -9.30
N ALA A 158 -12.29 0.91 -10.15
CA ALA A 158 -13.74 0.83 -10.37
C ALA A 158 -14.52 0.13 -9.25
N ASP A 159 -13.85 -0.68 -8.41
CA ASP A 159 -14.44 -1.36 -7.27
C ASP A 159 -13.86 -0.82 -5.95
N PRO A 160 -14.57 0.08 -5.25
CA PRO A 160 -14.13 0.65 -3.98
C PRO A 160 -13.86 -0.39 -2.90
N SER A 161 -14.49 -1.58 -2.98
CA SER A 161 -14.27 -2.64 -1.98
C SER A 161 -12.83 -3.15 -1.97
N ILE A 162 -12.11 -3.04 -3.09
CA ILE A 162 -10.69 -3.37 -3.20
C ILE A 162 -9.87 -2.39 -2.35
N CYS A 163 -10.14 -1.09 -2.48
CA CYS A 163 -9.46 -0.05 -1.70
C CYS A 163 -9.68 -0.23 -0.19
N PHE A 164 -10.94 -0.43 0.23
CA PHE A 164 -11.26 -0.70 1.64
C PHE A 164 -10.68 -2.03 2.13
N GLY A 165 -10.59 -3.04 1.25
CA GLY A 165 -9.95 -4.33 1.54
C GLY A 165 -8.48 -4.16 1.90
N VAL A 166 -7.73 -3.41 1.09
CA VAL A 166 -6.31 -3.10 1.36
C VAL A 166 -6.18 -2.29 2.67
N ARG A 167 -6.99 -1.24 2.86
CA ARG A 167 -6.97 -0.42 4.09
C ARG A 167 -7.16 -1.28 5.33
N LYS A 168 -8.17 -2.14 5.31
CA LYS A 168 -8.49 -3.02 6.45
C LYS A 168 -7.41 -4.07 6.68
N ALA A 169 -6.93 -4.72 5.62
CA ALA A 169 -5.94 -5.79 5.72
C ALA A 169 -4.61 -5.30 6.33
N LEU A 170 -4.25 -4.04 6.07
CA LEU A 170 -2.99 -3.44 6.50
C LEU A 170 -3.15 -2.42 7.63
N ASN A 171 -4.35 -2.30 8.22
CA ASN A 171 -4.68 -1.37 9.30
C ASN A 171 -4.22 0.07 9.01
N LEU A 172 -4.50 0.57 7.80
CA LEU A 172 -4.08 1.90 7.34
C LEU A 172 -5.04 3.00 7.81
N SER A 173 -4.56 4.24 7.83
CA SER A 173 -5.38 5.43 8.11
C SER A 173 -6.42 5.68 7.00
N ASP A 174 -7.39 6.56 7.27
CA ASP A 174 -8.42 6.90 6.28
C ASP A 174 -7.85 7.56 5.01
N TRP A 175 -6.63 8.12 5.07
CA TRP A 175 -5.97 8.75 3.93
C TRP A 175 -5.24 7.77 3.00
N ALA A 176 -5.12 6.50 3.39
CA ALA A 176 -4.46 5.45 2.61
C ALA A 176 -5.32 4.16 2.53
N PRO A 177 -5.15 3.35 1.48
CA PRO A 177 -4.40 3.64 0.27
C PRO A 177 -5.14 4.66 -0.61
N THR A 178 -4.44 5.21 -1.60
CA THR A 178 -5.07 5.95 -2.70
C THR A 178 -5.07 5.12 -3.99
N PHE A 179 -6.13 5.22 -4.78
CA PHE A 179 -6.21 4.67 -6.13
C PHE A 179 -6.51 5.81 -7.10
N ASP A 180 -5.61 6.02 -8.07
CA ASP A 180 -5.68 7.11 -9.05
C ASP A 180 -5.91 8.48 -8.38
N ASP A 181 -5.15 8.73 -7.30
CA ASP A 181 -5.21 9.93 -6.44
C ASP A 181 -6.52 10.11 -5.63
N PHE A 182 -7.40 9.11 -5.62
CA PHE A 182 -8.64 9.12 -4.82
C PHE A 182 -8.55 8.24 -3.58
N SER A 183 -9.08 8.73 -2.46
CA SER A 183 -9.31 7.90 -1.27
C SER A 183 -10.46 6.91 -1.51
N CYS A 184 -10.56 5.87 -0.68
CA CYS A 184 -11.61 4.87 -0.83
C CYS A 184 -13.03 5.48 -0.76
N GLU A 185 -13.23 6.53 0.04
CA GLU A 185 -14.50 7.25 0.20
C GLU A 185 -14.89 7.99 -1.08
N ILE A 186 -13.92 8.60 -1.76
CA ILE A 186 -14.16 9.30 -3.02
C ILE A 186 -14.51 8.28 -4.11
N LEU A 187 -13.78 7.16 -4.18
CA LEU A 187 -14.10 6.07 -5.11
C LEU A 187 -15.50 5.51 -4.86
N GLU A 188 -15.88 5.32 -3.59
CA GLU A 188 -17.22 4.85 -3.22
C GLU A 188 -18.31 5.81 -3.69
N THR A 189 -18.09 7.11 -3.51
CA THR A 189 -19.01 8.17 -3.96
C THR A 189 -19.15 8.16 -5.48
N GLN A 190 -18.03 8.04 -6.22
CA GLN A 190 -18.03 7.94 -7.67
C GLN A 190 -18.78 6.69 -8.16
N ALA A 191 -18.51 5.53 -7.58
CA ALA A 191 -19.18 4.27 -7.92
C ALA A 191 -20.69 4.34 -7.69
N LYS A 192 -21.12 4.93 -6.56
CA LYS A 192 -22.55 5.17 -6.26
C LYS A 192 -23.20 6.11 -7.28
N ALA A 193 -22.52 7.20 -7.65
CA ALA A 193 -23.00 8.13 -8.66
C ALA A 193 -23.14 7.47 -10.05
N GLU A 194 -22.16 6.66 -10.45
CA GLU A 194 -22.22 5.89 -11.70
C GLU A 194 -23.36 4.85 -11.71
N ALA A 195 -23.57 4.15 -10.60
CA ALA A 195 -24.67 3.20 -10.45
C ALA A 195 -26.04 3.89 -10.54
N ALA A 196 -26.21 5.04 -9.88
CA ALA A 196 -27.42 5.84 -9.95
C ALA A 196 -27.71 6.33 -11.38
N LYS A 197 -26.68 6.78 -12.11
CA LYS A 197 -26.80 7.19 -13.52
C LYS A 197 -27.20 6.01 -14.43
N LYS A 198 -26.64 4.83 -14.21
CA LYS A 198 -27.03 3.62 -14.96
C LYS A 198 -28.50 3.24 -14.67
N SER A 199 -28.93 3.32 -13.42
CA SER A 199 -30.31 3.03 -13.02
C SER A 199 -31.31 4.00 -13.68
N SER A 200 -31.02 5.29 -13.73
CA SER A 200 -31.90 6.28 -14.38
C SER A 200 -32.01 6.08 -15.89
N ILE A 201 -30.91 5.72 -16.57
CA ILE A 201 -30.91 5.39 -18.00
C ILE A 201 -31.78 4.15 -18.28
N VAL A 202 -31.64 3.10 -17.47
CA VAL A 202 -32.44 1.87 -17.61
C VAL A 202 -33.93 2.16 -17.41
N TRP A 203 -34.29 2.96 -16.40
CA TRP A 203 -35.67 3.34 -16.14
C TRP A 203 -36.29 4.15 -17.29
N ASN A 204 -35.57 5.15 -17.80
CA ASN A 204 -36.01 5.94 -18.96
C ASN A 204 -36.15 5.10 -20.25
N GLY A 205 -35.27 4.11 -20.44
CA GLY A 205 -35.36 3.16 -21.55
C GLY A 205 -36.59 2.25 -21.44
N LEU A 206 -36.87 1.72 -20.25
CA LEU A 206 -38.05 0.88 -20.00
C LEU A 206 -39.37 1.65 -20.20
N ILE A 207 -39.46 2.90 -19.73
CA ILE A 207 -40.64 3.76 -19.96
C ILE A 207 -40.85 3.98 -21.47
N SER A 208 -39.78 4.20 -22.23
CA SER A 208 -39.87 4.40 -23.68
C SER A 208 -40.38 3.14 -24.40
N VAL A 209 -39.92 1.95 -23.99
CA VAL A 209 -40.37 0.66 -24.56
C VAL A 209 -41.83 0.37 -24.21
N VAL A 210 -42.26 0.63 -22.96
CA VAL A 210 -43.66 0.42 -22.55
C VAL A 210 -44.60 1.37 -23.31
N SER A 211 -44.19 2.62 -23.54
CA SER A 211 -45.00 3.60 -24.28
C SER A 211 -45.21 3.20 -25.76
N LEU A 212 -44.28 2.45 -26.36
CA LEU A 212 -44.37 1.96 -27.74
C LEU A 212 -45.32 0.74 -27.87
N VAL A 213 -45.48 -0.07 -26.82
CA VAL A 213 -46.32 -1.29 -26.86
C VAL A 213 -47.83 -0.97 -26.76
N PHE A 214 -48.21 0.21 -26.28
CA PHE A 214 -49.62 0.64 -26.17
C PHE A 214 -50.16 1.38 -27.41
N ILE A 215 -49.42 1.44 -28.52
CA ILE A 215 -49.82 2.14 -29.77
C ILE A 215 -50.08 1.16 -30.95
N LEU A 216 -50.12 -0.15 -30.69
CA LEU A 216 -50.51 -1.18 -31.68
C LEU A 216 -51.78 -1.91 -31.22
#